data_AF-A0A1X1ERB1-F1
#
_entry.id   AF-A0A1X1ERB1-F1
#
_cell.length_a   1.000
_cell.length_b   1.000
_cell.length_c   1.000
_cell.angle_alpha   90.00
_cell.angle_beta   90.00
_cell.angle_gamma   90.00
#
_symmetry.space_group_name_H-M   'P 1'
#
loop_
_entity.id
_entity.type
_entity.pdbx_description
1 polymer ?
#
loop_
_entity_poly.entity_id
_entity_poly.type
_entity_poly.pdbx_seq_one_letter_code
_entity_poly.pdbx_strand_id
1 'polypeptide(L)'
;MAIEIKVPDIGSDEVEVTEILVKVGDKVEAEQSLITVEGDKASMEVPSPQAGVVKEIKIATGDKVETGSLIMIFDAEGAAAVAPAAEEKKAEAAPAPAAAAAAVSKDVNVPDIGGDEVEVTEILVKVGDTVAAEQSLITVEGDKASMEVPAPFAGVVKEIKIATGDKVNTGSLIMVFEAQGAAPAAAAPAAQPAAAPAPAAAAGAKDVNVPDIGGDEVEVTEVLVKVGDKVSAEQSLIVVEGDKASMEVPAPFAGTVKELKVATGDKVKTGSLIMVFEVEGAAPAAAAPAAKQEAAPAPAAAQPAPAAAKADAKSDFAENDAYVHATPVIRRLAREFGVNLAKVKGTGRKGRILKEDVQTYVKDAVKRAEAAPAAAASGGSLPGLLPWPKVDFSKFGEIEEVELGRIQKISGANLSRNWVMIPHVTHFDKTDITDLEAFRKQQNSEAEKRKLDVKFTPVVFIMKAVAAALEQMPRFNSSLSEDGQKLTLKKYINIGVAVDTPNGLVVPVFKDVNKKGITELSRELMAISKKARDGKLTAGDMQGGCFTISSLGGLGTTHFAPIVNAPEVAILGVSKSAMEPVWNGKEFAPRLMMPISLSFDHRVIDGADGARFITIINNMLSDIRRLVM
;
A
#
# COMPACT_ATOMS: atom_id res chain seq x y z
N MET A 1 -18.28 41.21 -35.18
CA MET A 1 -19.11 41.02 -36.39
C MET A 1 -19.86 39.72 -36.25
N ALA A 2 -21.11 39.62 -36.73
CA ALA A 2 -21.85 38.36 -36.73
C ALA A 2 -21.24 37.36 -37.72
N ILE A 3 -20.86 36.18 -37.24
CA ILE A 3 -20.28 35.09 -38.03
C ILE A 3 -21.22 33.89 -37.95
N GLU A 4 -21.63 33.36 -39.10
CA GLU A 4 -22.47 32.17 -39.23
C GLU A 4 -21.60 30.90 -39.25
N ILE A 5 -21.77 30.02 -38.26
CA ILE A 5 -21.09 28.71 -38.22
C ILE A 5 -22.03 27.64 -38.76
N LYS A 6 -21.55 26.86 -39.74
CA LYS A 6 -22.30 25.83 -40.44
C LYS A 6 -21.72 24.45 -40.22
N VAL A 7 -22.56 23.42 -40.34
CA VAL A 7 -22.16 22.01 -40.31
C VAL A 7 -21.12 21.77 -41.43
N PRO A 8 -19.90 21.27 -41.11
CA PRO A 8 -18.89 20.93 -42.12
C PRO A 8 -19.30 19.69 -42.93
N ASP A 9 -18.50 19.30 -43.92
CA ASP A 9 -18.72 18.03 -44.63
C ASP A 9 -18.46 16.84 -43.67
N ILE A 10 -19.53 16.12 -43.34
CA ILE A 10 -19.54 14.95 -42.44
C ILE A 10 -19.70 13.63 -43.20
N GLY A 11 -19.49 13.63 -44.53
CA GLY A 11 -19.45 12.41 -45.36
C GLY A 11 -20.75 11.59 -45.38
N SER A 12 -21.86 12.19 -44.95
CA SER A 12 -23.18 11.58 -44.81
C SER A 12 -24.27 12.66 -44.89
N ASP A 13 -25.45 12.28 -45.39
CA ASP A 13 -26.48 13.25 -45.79
C ASP A 13 -27.27 13.84 -44.60
N GLU A 14 -27.57 13.03 -43.58
CA GLU A 14 -28.24 13.43 -42.33
C GLU A 14 -27.52 12.82 -41.11
N VAL A 15 -27.33 13.60 -40.04
CA VAL A 15 -26.76 13.15 -38.74
C VAL A 15 -27.54 13.79 -37.57
N GLU A 16 -27.62 13.13 -36.41
CA GLU A 16 -28.39 13.62 -35.23
C GLU A 16 -27.48 14.28 -34.17
N VAL A 17 -27.92 15.40 -33.57
CA VAL A 17 -27.17 16.14 -32.54
C VAL A 17 -27.41 15.56 -31.16
N THR A 18 -26.41 14.87 -30.60
CA THR A 18 -26.53 14.18 -29.31
C THR A 18 -26.17 15.06 -28.11
N GLU A 19 -25.29 16.05 -28.26
CA GLU A 19 -24.95 17.00 -27.19
C GLU A 19 -24.55 18.38 -27.76
N ILE A 20 -24.84 19.45 -27.01
CA ILE A 20 -24.44 20.83 -27.32
C ILE A 20 -23.51 21.31 -26.20
N LEU A 21 -22.24 21.53 -26.53
CA LEU A 21 -21.16 21.70 -25.55
C LEU A 21 -20.96 23.16 -25.11
N VAL A 22 -21.59 24.12 -25.79
CA VAL A 22 -21.47 25.57 -25.54
C VAL A 22 -22.84 26.23 -25.38
N LYS A 23 -22.92 27.32 -24.61
CA LYS A 23 -24.16 28.05 -24.31
C LYS A 23 -24.14 29.47 -24.86
N VAL A 24 -25.32 30.06 -25.06
CA VAL A 24 -25.45 31.47 -25.44
C VAL A 24 -24.83 32.36 -24.36
N GLY A 25 -23.83 33.15 -24.75
CA GLY A 25 -23.00 33.97 -23.88
C GLY A 25 -21.60 33.42 -23.60
N ASP A 26 -21.32 32.15 -23.92
CA ASP A 26 -19.99 31.58 -23.72
C ASP A 26 -18.98 32.14 -24.75
N LYS A 27 -17.74 32.32 -24.31
CA LYS A 27 -16.59 32.64 -25.17
C LYS A 27 -15.91 31.34 -25.58
N VAL A 28 -15.73 31.16 -26.88
CA VAL A 28 -15.25 29.94 -27.51
C VAL A 28 -13.99 30.25 -28.32
N GLU A 29 -13.00 29.38 -28.28
CA GLU A 29 -11.76 29.51 -29.04
C GLU A 29 -11.82 28.78 -30.39
N ALA A 30 -10.84 28.99 -31.27
CA ALA A 30 -10.74 28.23 -32.50
C ALA A 30 -10.40 26.76 -32.20
N GLU A 31 -10.91 25.84 -33.01
CA GLU A 31 -10.83 24.38 -32.86
C GLU A 31 -11.54 23.78 -31.62
N GLN A 32 -12.15 24.59 -30.74
CA GLN A 32 -12.94 24.11 -29.61
C GLN A 32 -14.27 23.47 -30.04
N SER A 33 -14.58 22.27 -29.55
CA SER A 33 -15.80 21.52 -29.86
C SER A 33 -17.10 22.26 -29.49
N LEU A 34 -18.03 22.35 -30.44
CA LEU A 34 -19.32 23.06 -30.31
C LEU A 34 -20.49 22.12 -30.01
N ILE A 35 -20.56 21.01 -30.75
CA ILE A 35 -21.62 19.99 -30.67
C ILE A 35 -21.02 18.61 -30.90
N THR A 36 -21.68 17.60 -30.33
CA THR A 36 -21.44 16.18 -30.62
C THR A 36 -22.58 15.70 -31.52
N VAL A 37 -22.24 14.98 -32.58
CA VAL A 37 -23.18 14.41 -33.55
C VAL A 37 -22.94 12.92 -33.70
N GLU A 38 -24.01 12.11 -33.80
CA GLU A 38 -23.92 10.65 -33.92
C GLU A 38 -24.43 10.18 -35.28
N GLY A 39 -23.53 9.57 -36.06
CA GLY A 39 -23.84 8.90 -37.32
C GLY A 39 -23.76 7.38 -37.19
N ASP A 40 -24.35 6.66 -38.14
CA ASP A 40 -24.57 5.20 -38.20
C ASP A 40 -23.34 4.28 -37.91
N LYS A 41 -22.14 4.84 -37.76
CA LYS A 41 -20.90 4.09 -37.44
C LYS A 41 -19.96 4.76 -36.42
N ALA A 42 -20.19 6.02 -36.03
CA ALA A 42 -19.34 6.76 -35.11
C ALA A 42 -20.02 8.04 -34.59
N SER A 43 -19.72 8.43 -33.37
CA SER A 43 -19.88 9.82 -32.90
C SER A 43 -18.71 10.69 -33.38
N MET A 44 -18.98 11.95 -33.67
CA MET A 44 -18.00 12.97 -34.06
C MET A 44 -18.29 14.28 -33.34
N GLU A 45 -17.24 15.02 -33.01
CA GLU A 45 -17.34 16.38 -32.49
C GLU A 45 -17.13 17.39 -33.62
N VAL A 46 -17.92 18.47 -33.63
CA VAL A 46 -17.79 19.56 -34.61
C VAL A 46 -17.01 20.72 -33.96
N PRO A 47 -15.74 20.98 -34.36
CA PRO A 47 -14.93 22.05 -33.79
C PRO A 47 -15.31 23.43 -34.34
N SER A 48 -15.08 24.48 -33.55
CA SER A 48 -15.32 25.86 -33.96
C SER A 48 -14.30 26.33 -35.00
N PRO A 49 -14.72 26.85 -36.16
CA PRO A 49 -13.78 27.36 -37.17
C PRO A 49 -13.06 28.65 -36.75
N GLN A 50 -13.58 29.41 -35.79
CA GLN A 50 -13.01 30.68 -35.31
C GLN A 50 -13.35 30.95 -33.83
N ALA A 51 -12.54 31.79 -33.18
CA ALA A 51 -12.82 32.27 -31.82
C ALA A 51 -13.87 33.40 -31.80
N GLY A 52 -14.77 33.39 -30.82
CA GLY A 52 -15.81 34.40 -30.65
C GLY A 52 -16.76 34.11 -29.49
N VAL A 53 -17.77 34.96 -29.30
CA VAL A 53 -18.80 34.77 -28.26
C VAL A 53 -20.09 34.25 -28.90
N VAL A 54 -20.64 33.16 -28.36
CA VAL A 54 -21.88 32.54 -28.84
C VAL A 54 -23.06 33.48 -28.61
N LYS A 55 -23.70 33.94 -29.68
CA LYS A 55 -24.78 34.95 -29.62
C LYS A 55 -26.18 34.34 -29.76
N GLU A 56 -26.30 33.28 -30.56
CA GLU A 56 -27.55 32.57 -30.83
C GLU A 56 -27.21 31.13 -31.23
N ILE A 57 -27.92 30.15 -30.65
CA ILE A 57 -27.85 28.72 -31.02
C ILE A 57 -29.18 28.38 -31.69
N LYS A 58 -29.15 27.75 -32.86
CA LYS A 58 -30.35 27.52 -33.71
C LYS A 58 -30.79 26.07 -33.84
N ILE A 59 -30.16 25.18 -33.05
CA ILE A 59 -30.35 23.74 -33.09
C ILE A 59 -30.52 23.25 -31.65
N ALA A 60 -31.42 22.29 -31.43
CA ALA A 60 -31.68 21.63 -30.15
C ALA A 60 -31.09 20.20 -30.14
N THR A 61 -30.94 19.64 -28.93
CA THR A 61 -30.49 18.26 -28.75
C THR A 61 -31.57 17.29 -29.26
N GLY A 62 -31.20 16.37 -30.15
CA GLY A 62 -32.12 15.48 -30.88
C GLY A 62 -32.61 16.03 -32.24
N ASP A 63 -32.15 17.21 -32.67
CA ASP A 63 -32.40 17.67 -34.04
C ASP A 63 -31.50 16.94 -35.04
N LYS A 64 -32.05 16.69 -36.24
CA LYS A 64 -31.29 16.22 -37.41
C LYS A 64 -30.68 17.39 -38.17
N VAL A 65 -29.45 17.22 -38.64
CA VAL A 65 -28.69 18.25 -39.36
C VAL A 65 -28.10 17.71 -40.67
N GLU A 66 -28.23 18.52 -41.73
CA GLU A 66 -27.62 18.27 -43.04
C GLU A 66 -26.30 19.07 -43.19
N THR A 67 -25.38 18.59 -44.03
CA THR A 67 -24.14 19.31 -44.36
C THR A 67 -24.42 20.74 -44.84
N GLY A 68 -23.80 21.75 -44.22
CA GLY A 68 -24.03 23.17 -44.51
C GLY A 68 -25.16 23.85 -43.73
N SER A 69 -25.90 23.12 -42.87
CA SER A 69 -26.92 23.70 -41.97
C SER A 69 -26.32 24.72 -40.99
N LEU A 70 -27.08 25.77 -40.62
CA LEU A 70 -26.61 26.82 -39.71
C LEU A 70 -26.74 26.39 -38.23
N ILE A 71 -25.62 26.24 -37.53
CA ILE A 71 -25.58 25.79 -36.12
C ILE A 71 -25.75 26.97 -35.16
N MET A 72 -24.86 27.96 -35.27
CA MET A 72 -24.73 29.07 -34.32
C MET A 72 -24.32 30.37 -35.00
N ILE A 73 -24.59 31.48 -34.34
CA ILE A 73 -24.09 32.81 -34.71
C ILE A 73 -23.16 33.32 -33.61
N PHE A 74 -21.95 33.70 -33.99
CA PHE A 74 -20.91 34.23 -33.10
C PHE A 74 -20.72 35.73 -33.29
N ASP A 75 -20.22 36.44 -32.27
CA ASP A 75 -19.65 37.79 -32.42
C ASP A 75 -18.15 37.78 -32.08
N ALA A 76 -17.31 38.22 -33.01
CA ALA A 76 -15.84 38.23 -32.83
C ALA A 76 -15.34 39.42 -32.00
N GLU A 77 -14.53 39.15 -30.96
CA GLU A 77 -13.75 40.16 -30.22
C GLU A 77 -12.39 40.43 -30.87
N GLY A 78 -11.96 41.71 -30.88
CA GLY A 78 -10.64 42.12 -31.35
C GLY A 78 -9.60 42.15 -30.23
N ALA A 79 -8.34 41.79 -30.53
CA ALA A 79 -7.25 41.68 -29.55
C ALA A 79 -6.59 43.03 -29.18
N ALA A 80 -6.20 43.18 -27.90
CA ALA A 80 -5.38 44.28 -27.36
C ALA A 80 -4.53 43.81 -26.15
N ALA A 81 -3.45 44.52 -25.78
CA ALA A 81 -2.28 43.94 -25.11
C ALA A 81 -1.96 44.40 -23.65
N VAL A 82 -1.43 43.45 -22.85
CA VAL A 82 -0.24 43.47 -21.93
C VAL A 82 0.17 44.73 -21.12
N ALA A 83 0.37 44.62 -19.77
CA ALA A 83 1.55 45.11 -18.96
C ALA A 83 1.44 44.99 -17.39
N PRO A 84 2.54 44.86 -16.56
CA PRO A 84 2.52 44.64 -15.07
C PRO A 84 3.56 45.40 -14.14
N ALA A 85 3.56 45.16 -12.78
CA ALA A 85 4.56 45.52 -11.69
C ALA A 85 4.27 44.73 -10.34
N ALA A 86 5.05 44.51 -9.24
CA ALA A 86 6.35 44.92 -8.60
C ALA A 86 6.33 46.13 -7.59
N GLU A 87 6.98 46.22 -6.39
CA GLU A 87 7.68 45.33 -5.37
C GLU A 87 7.66 46.02 -3.94
N GLU A 88 8.53 45.61 -2.96
CA GLU A 88 9.07 46.32 -1.75
C GLU A 88 8.43 46.21 -0.32
N LYS A 89 9.14 46.48 0.82
CA LYS A 89 10.37 45.87 1.47
C LYS A 89 10.71 46.47 2.88
N LYS A 90 11.78 45.94 3.56
CA LYS A 90 12.70 46.57 4.59
C LYS A 90 12.32 46.45 6.10
N ALA A 91 13.08 45.74 6.99
CA ALA A 91 14.34 46.03 7.76
C ALA A 91 14.19 47.07 8.93
N GLU A 92 14.97 47.22 10.04
CA GLU A 92 16.37 47.06 10.55
C GLU A 92 16.33 47.00 12.14
N ALA A 93 17.31 46.80 13.08
CA ALA A 93 18.76 46.46 13.24
C ALA A 93 19.08 46.07 14.75
N ALA A 94 20.36 45.85 15.21
CA ALA A 94 20.71 45.28 16.56
C ALA A 94 22.11 45.63 17.21
N PRO A 95 22.25 45.67 18.57
CA PRO A 95 23.55 45.54 19.32
C PRO A 95 23.53 44.71 20.66
N ALA A 96 24.61 44.74 21.49
CA ALA A 96 24.90 43.88 22.69
C ALA A 96 25.49 44.70 23.91
N PRO A 97 26.36 44.25 24.91
CA PRO A 97 27.14 42.99 25.13
C PRO A 97 27.34 42.44 26.61
N ALA A 98 27.98 41.26 26.80
CA ALA A 98 29.14 40.97 27.73
C ALA A 98 29.30 39.52 28.32
N ALA A 99 30.58 39.10 28.43
CA ALA A 99 31.25 37.88 28.94
C ALA A 99 30.85 37.26 30.32
N ALA A 100 31.26 36.04 30.76
CA ALA A 100 31.84 34.83 30.11
C ALA A 100 31.98 33.65 31.12
N ALA A 101 32.05 32.39 30.63
CA ALA A 101 32.59 31.20 31.33
C ALA A 101 32.95 30.08 30.33
N ALA A 102 33.93 29.22 30.64
CA ALA A 102 34.45 28.22 29.71
C ALA A 102 33.61 26.92 29.67
N ALA A 103 33.17 26.54 28.48
CA ALA A 103 32.52 25.26 28.19
C ALA A 103 33.00 24.74 26.82
N VAL A 104 32.88 23.43 26.56
CA VAL A 104 33.31 22.83 25.29
C VAL A 104 32.21 23.04 24.24
N SER A 105 32.29 24.17 23.55
CA SER A 105 31.53 24.44 22.33
C SER A 105 31.97 23.54 21.19
N LYS A 106 31.01 22.95 20.48
CA LYS A 106 31.19 22.30 19.19
C LYS A 106 30.34 23.03 18.15
N ASP A 107 30.96 23.38 17.04
CA ASP A 107 30.28 24.02 15.91
C ASP A 107 29.58 22.96 15.04
N VAL A 108 28.43 23.31 14.48
CA VAL A 108 27.68 22.50 13.53
C VAL A 108 27.62 23.25 12.20
N ASN A 109 28.14 22.60 11.14
CA ASN A 109 28.21 23.14 9.80
C ASN A 109 27.17 22.49 8.87
N VAL A 110 26.76 23.20 7.83
CA VAL A 110 25.89 22.70 6.75
C VAL A 110 26.56 21.49 6.07
N PRO A 111 25.90 20.30 6.02
CA PRO A 111 26.37 19.15 5.25
C PRO A 111 26.49 19.43 3.74
N ASP A 112 26.92 18.44 2.96
CA ASP A 112 26.91 18.58 1.49
C ASP A 112 25.47 18.51 0.96
N ILE A 113 24.97 19.66 0.50
CA ILE A 113 23.60 19.84 -0.02
C ILE A 113 23.53 19.81 -1.55
N GLY A 114 24.64 19.52 -2.25
CA GLY A 114 24.63 19.28 -3.70
C GLY A 114 24.31 20.49 -4.60
N GLY A 115 24.41 21.71 -4.06
CA GLY A 115 24.21 22.97 -4.78
C GLY A 115 24.94 24.14 -4.09
N ASP A 116 25.27 25.18 -4.85
CA ASP A 116 26.20 26.22 -4.40
C ASP A 116 25.62 27.25 -3.40
N GLU A 117 24.30 27.47 -3.40
CA GLU A 117 23.55 28.30 -2.43
C GLU A 117 22.14 27.72 -2.20
N VAL A 118 21.66 27.72 -0.95
CA VAL A 118 20.29 27.28 -0.55
C VAL A 118 19.75 28.21 0.55
N GLU A 119 18.43 28.45 0.63
CA GLU A 119 17.81 29.38 1.59
C GLU A 119 17.18 28.67 2.80
N VAL A 120 17.29 29.24 4.01
CA VAL A 120 16.76 28.68 5.27
C VAL A 120 15.30 29.09 5.48
N THR A 121 14.35 28.16 5.33
CA THR A 121 12.91 28.45 5.41
C THR A 121 12.33 28.36 6.82
N GLU A 122 12.86 27.49 7.69
CA GLU A 122 12.43 27.37 9.09
C GLU A 122 13.56 26.91 10.01
N ILE A 123 13.54 27.37 11.26
CA ILE A 123 14.51 26.98 12.32
C ILE A 123 13.71 26.27 13.41
N LEU A 124 13.94 24.97 13.57
CA LEU A 124 13.10 24.05 14.35
C LEU A 124 13.47 23.98 15.84
N VAL A 125 14.62 24.54 16.23
CA VAL A 125 15.18 24.52 17.59
C VAL A 125 15.47 25.93 18.10
N LYS A 126 15.36 26.15 19.41
CA LYS A 126 15.61 27.45 20.06
C LYS A 126 16.88 27.41 20.91
N VAL A 127 17.46 28.59 21.16
CA VAL A 127 18.59 28.73 22.09
C VAL A 127 18.16 28.27 23.49
N GLY A 128 18.86 27.28 24.02
CA GLY A 128 18.54 26.59 25.28
C GLY A 128 17.88 25.22 25.13
N ASP A 129 17.41 24.84 23.94
CA ASP A 129 16.81 23.51 23.73
C ASP A 129 17.87 22.41 23.76
N THR A 130 17.51 21.26 24.33
CA THR A 130 18.32 20.02 24.28
C THR A 130 17.89 19.21 23.07
N VAL A 131 18.85 18.94 22.18
CA VAL A 131 18.62 18.27 20.89
C VAL A 131 19.27 16.90 20.91
N ALA A 132 18.56 15.88 20.45
CA ALA A 132 19.10 14.54 20.26
C ALA A 132 19.94 14.43 18.98
N ALA A 133 20.80 13.42 18.87
CA ALA A 133 21.41 13.11 17.58
C ALA A 133 20.33 12.74 16.55
N GLU A 134 20.56 13.07 15.28
CA GLU A 134 19.64 12.87 14.14
C GLU A 134 18.33 13.70 14.16
N GLN A 135 18.08 14.50 15.20
CA GLN A 135 16.92 15.41 15.27
C GLN A 135 17.10 16.64 14.35
N SER A 136 16.07 16.99 13.58
CA SER A 136 16.08 18.10 12.62
C SER A 136 16.33 19.47 13.28
N LEU A 137 17.27 20.25 12.73
CA LEU A 137 17.68 21.57 13.21
C LEU A 137 17.03 22.71 12.43
N ILE A 138 17.06 22.62 11.10
CA ILE A 138 16.55 23.60 10.15
C ILE A 138 15.95 22.91 8.93
N THR A 139 15.01 23.61 8.29
CA THR A 139 14.52 23.29 6.95
C THR A 139 15.15 24.27 5.96
N VAL A 140 15.65 23.76 4.84
CA VAL A 140 16.25 24.55 3.75
C VAL A 140 15.55 24.23 2.43
N GLU A 141 15.36 25.22 1.56
CA GLU A 141 14.67 25.06 0.28
C GLU A 141 15.62 25.31 -0.90
N GLY A 142 15.82 24.28 -1.72
CA GLY A 142 16.54 24.36 -2.98
C GLY A 142 15.60 24.19 -4.17
N ASP A 143 16.07 24.59 -5.36
CA ASP A 143 15.40 24.65 -6.68
C ASP A 143 14.53 23.44 -7.10
N LYS A 144 14.58 22.31 -6.38
CA LYS A 144 13.82 21.08 -6.68
C LYS A 144 13.23 20.36 -5.46
N ALA A 145 13.56 20.74 -4.23
CA ALA A 145 13.08 20.12 -3.00
C ALA A 145 13.42 20.95 -1.75
N SER A 146 12.56 20.89 -0.74
CA SER A 146 12.91 21.22 0.64
C SER A 146 13.67 20.03 1.28
N MET A 147 14.67 20.30 2.11
CA MET A 147 15.44 19.31 2.86
C MET A 147 15.55 19.73 4.33
N GLU A 148 15.51 18.76 5.23
CA GLU A 148 15.80 18.96 6.66
C GLU A 148 17.27 18.64 6.96
N VAL A 149 17.91 19.46 7.80
CA VAL A 149 19.30 19.24 8.24
C VAL A 149 19.30 18.64 9.65
N PRO A 150 19.69 17.37 9.84
CA PRO A 150 19.69 16.70 11.14
C PRO A 150 20.90 17.04 12.01
N ALA A 151 20.75 16.94 13.33
CA ALA A 151 21.80 17.21 14.30
C ALA A 151 22.88 16.12 14.30
N PRO A 152 24.17 16.45 14.07
CA PRO A 152 25.25 15.46 14.00
C PRO A 152 25.69 14.89 15.36
N PHE A 153 25.23 15.45 16.48
CA PHE A 153 25.45 14.94 17.83
C PHE A 153 24.42 15.54 18.81
N ALA A 154 24.14 14.85 19.92
CA ALA A 154 23.28 15.36 20.97
C ALA A 154 23.98 16.46 21.80
N GLY A 155 23.24 17.50 22.18
CA GLY A 155 23.76 18.64 22.96
C GLY A 155 22.72 19.74 23.19
N VAL A 156 23.13 20.81 23.87
CA VAL A 156 22.27 21.99 24.11
C VAL A 156 22.62 23.10 23.12
N VAL A 157 21.62 23.69 22.47
CA VAL A 157 21.80 24.81 21.53
C VAL A 157 22.23 26.05 22.32
N LYS A 158 23.45 26.56 22.09
CA LYS A 158 23.98 27.73 22.82
C LYS A 158 23.92 29.02 22.02
N GLU A 159 24.06 28.93 20.71
CA GLU A 159 24.02 30.08 19.80
C GLU A 159 23.53 29.62 18.41
N ILE A 160 22.58 30.35 17.82
CA ILE A 160 22.12 30.14 16.44
C ILE A 160 22.63 31.34 15.62
N LYS A 161 23.32 31.09 14.51
CA LYS A 161 24.04 32.14 13.74
C LYS A 161 23.44 32.45 12.37
N ILE A 162 22.29 31.86 12.09
CA ILE A 162 21.48 32.06 10.88
C ILE A 162 20.08 32.53 11.27
N ALA A 163 19.51 33.40 10.47
CA ALA A 163 18.12 33.82 10.52
C ALA A 163 17.28 33.10 9.45
N THR A 164 15.96 33.13 9.62
CA THR A 164 15.02 32.66 8.60
C THR A 164 15.10 33.58 7.37
N GLY A 165 15.35 33.02 6.19
CA GLY A 165 15.64 33.76 4.96
C GLY A 165 17.13 34.01 4.68
N ASP A 166 18.06 33.52 5.51
CA ASP A 166 19.49 33.57 5.17
C ASP A 166 19.86 32.52 4.11
N LYS A 167 20.79 32.88 3.23
CA LYS A 167 21.45 31.97 2.30
C LYS A 167 22.61 31.25 2.96
N VAL A 168 22.68 29.94 2.77
CA VAL A 168 23.73 29.07 3.29
C VAL A 168 24.34 28.20 2.20
N ASN A 169 25.62 27.84 2.37
CA ASN A 169 26.42 27.06 1.44
C ASN A 169 26.99 25.85 2.19
N THR A 170 27.38 24.78 1.48
CA THR A 170 28.07 23.62 2.07
C THR A 170 29.25 24.07 2.94
N GLY A 171 29.24 23.69 4.23
CA GLY A 171 30.26 24.08 5.21
C GLY A 171 30.01 25.39 5.98
N SER A 172 28.98 26.18 5.68
CA SER A 172 28.58 27.34 6.51
C SER A 172 28.25 26.92 7.94
N LEU A 173 28.52 27.78 8.93
CA LEU A 173 28.34 27.45 10.35
C LEU A 173 26.94 27.85 10.82
N ILE A 174 26.12 26.86 11.18
CA ILE A 174 24.69 27.00 11.52
C ILE A 174 24.51 27.40 12.99
N MET A 175 25.06 26.58 13.89
CA MET A 175 24.79 26.63 15.33
C MET A 175 26.02 26.23 16.13
N VAL A 176 26.12 26.76 17.34
CA VAL A 176 27.11 26.36 18.35
C VAL A 176 26.39 25.57 19.45
N PHE A 177 26.83 24.34 19.67
CA PHE A 177 26.28 23.44 20.67
C PHE A 177 27.23 23.27 21.87
N GLU A 178 26.66 23.13 23.05
CA GLU A 178 27.39 22.65 24.24
C GLU A 178 27.15 21.14 24.40
N ALA A 179 28.20 20.35 24.21
CA ALA A 179 28.14 18.89 24.26
C ALA A 179 28.81 18.37 25.54
N GLN A 180 28.11 17.52 26.30
CA GLN A 180 28.70 16.85 27.46
C GLN A 180 29.77 15.86 27.02
N GLY A 181 31.04 16.21 27.23
CA GLY A 181 32.19 15.40 26.80
C GLY A 181 32.43 14.20 27.69
N ALA A 182 32.08 13.00 27.22
CA ALA A 182 32.59 11.75 27.78
C ALA A 182 34.10 11.62 27.50
N ALA A 183 34.87 11.17 28.49
CA ALA A 183 36.33 10.98 28.41
C ALA A 183 36.74 9.59 28.99
N PRO A 184 37.88 9.01 28.55
CA PRO A 184 38.14 7.57 28.67
C PRO A 184 38.78 7.09 30.00
N ALA A 185 39.11 5.79 30.05
CA ALA A 185 39.06 4.99 31.27
C ALA A 185 40.40 4.66 31.99
N ALA A 186 40.23 4.05 33.18
CA ALA A 186 41.11 3.12 33.91
C ALA A 186 42.20 3.66 34.89
N ALA A 187 41.94 3.49 36.20
CA ALA A 187 42.86 2.97 37.24
C ALA A 187 42.13 2.80 38.60
N ALA A 188 42.62 1.95 39.50
CA ALA A 188 42.07 1.72 40.85
C ALA A 188 43.10 2.09 41.96
N PRO A 189 42.66 2.34 43.21
CA PRO A 189 43.04 1.40 44.27
C PRO A 189 42.00 1.15 45.41
N ALA A 190 42.38 0.18 46.27
CA ALA A 190 41.76 -0.37 47.50
C ALA A 190 41.58 0.61 48.70
N ALA A 191 40.91 0.30 49.84
CA ALA A 191 39.88 -0.70 50.26
C ALA A 191 39.48 -0.48 51.76
N GLN A 192 38.72 -1.44 52.35
CA GLN A 192 38.37 -1.65 53.79
C GLN A 192 37.06 -0.99 54.33
N PRO A 193 36.40 -1.54 55.38
CA PRO A 193 36.07 -2.97 55.55
C PRO A 193 34.67 -3.30 56.18
N ALA A 194 34.15 -4.49 55.83
CA ALA A 194 33.37 -5.44 56.65
C ALA A 194 32.14 -5.02 57.50
N ALA A 195 31.01 -5.68 57.20
CA ALA A 195 30.04 -6.20 58.18
C ALA A 195 29.44 -7.53 57.67
N ALA A 196 28.97 -8.41 58.57
CA ALA A 196 28.50 -9.79 58.27
C ALA A 196 27.20 -10.10 59.07
N PRO A 197 26.43 -11.16 58.74
CA PRO A 197 24.98 -11.00 58.59
C PRO A 197 24.06 -11.73 59.59
N ALA A 198 22.84 -11.19 59.79
CA ALA A 198 21.61 -11.88 60.20
C ALA A 198 20.42 -10.87 60.28
N PRO A 199 19.15 -11.30 60.30
CA PRO A 199 18.54 -12.55 59.80
C PRO A 199 17.50 -12.27 58.68
N ALA A 200 16.85 -13.32 58.16
CA ALA A 200 15.78 -13.17 57.16
C ALA A 200 14.50 -12.54 57.75
N ALA A 201 13.81 -11.71 56.94
CA ALA A 201 12.49 -11.15 57.22
C ALA A 201 11.49 -11.60 56.14
N ALA A 202 10.20 -11.63 56.47
CA ALA A 202 9.19 -12.27 55.63
C ALA A 202 8.99 -11.58 54.27
N ALA A 203 8.99 -12.39 53.20
CA ALA A 203 8.75 -11.92 51.85
C ALA A 203 7.24 -11.75 51.57
N GLY A 204 6.87 -10.71 50.84
CA GLY A 204 5.49 -10.43 50.44
C GLY A 204 5.23 -10.86 49.01
N ALA A 205 4.22 -11.71 48.78
CA ALA A 205 3.70 -11.94 47.45
C ALA A 205 2.93 -10.69 46.98
N LYS A 206 3.22 -10.22 45.77
CA LYS A 206 2.60 -9.03 45.17
C LYS A 206 2.34 -9.26 43.68
N ASP A 207 1.12 -8.96 43.26
CA ASP A 207 0.65 -9.15 41.90
C ASP A 207 1.21 -8.09 40.93
N VAL A 208 1.53 -8.51 39.71
CA VAL A 208 1.91 -7.62 38.60
C VAL A 208 0.90 -7.73 37.47
N ASN A 209 0.27 -6.60 37.16
CA ASN A 209 -0.77 -6.46 36.15
C ASN A 209 -0.24 -5.76 34.89
N VAL A 210 -0.89 -5.99 33.74
CA VAL A 210 -0.63 -5.26 32.50
C VAL A 210 -0.93 -3.77 32.69
N PRO A 211 0.00 -2.85 32.38
CA PRO A 211 -0.25 -1.40 32.35
C PRO A 211 -1.33 -0.99 31.35
N ASP A 212 -1.61 0.31 31.23
CA ASP A 212 -2.52 0.78 30.19
C ASP A 212 -1.85 0.74 28.81
N ILE A 213 -2.38 -0.13 27.94
CA ILE A 213 -1.90 -0.38 26.58
C ILE A 213 -2.74 0.34 25.50
N GLY A 214 -3.70 1.17 25.90
CA GLY A 214 -4.40 2.10 24.99
C GLY A 214 -5.36 1.47 23.97
N GLY A 215 -5.77 0.21 24.19
CA GLY A 215 -6.70 -0.51 23.30
C GLY A 215 -7.31 -1.76 23.93
N ASP A 216 -8.40 -2.23 23.33
CA ASP A 216 -9.14 -3.43 23.76
C ASP A 216 -8.51 -4.73 23.20
N GLU A 217 -7.84 -5.47 24.09
CA GLU A 217 -7.14 -6.77 23.84
C GLU A 217 -5.86 -6.69 23.00
N VAL A 218 -4.77 -7.25 23.54
CA VAL A 218 -3.45 -7.37 22.90
C VAL A 218 -2.88 -8.76 23.17
N GLU A 219 -2.13 -9.33 22.22
CA GLU A 219 -1.58 -10.69 22.29
C GLU A 219 -0.11 -10.68 22.76
N VAL A 220 0.27 -11.66 23.60
CA VAL A 220 1.64 -11.80 24.13
C VAL A 220 2.53 -12.58 23.17
N THR A 221 3.48 -11.88 22.52
CA THR A 221 4.35 -12.47 21.49
C THR A 221 5.60 -13.13 22.05
N GLU A 222 6.13 -12.66 23.18
CA GLU A 222 7.26 -13.30 23.87
C GLU A 222 7.21 -13.06 25.39
N VAL A 223 7.66 -14.05 26.16
CA VAL A 223 7.78 -14.00 27.63
C VAL A 223 9.25 -14.08 27.99
N LEU A 224 9.81 -12.99 28.54
CA LEU A 224 11.25 -12.78 28.69
C LEU A 224 11.81 -13.29 30.03
N VAL A 225 10.95 -13.65 30.98
CA VAL A 225 11.32 -14.09 32.35
C VAL A 225 10.72 -15.45 32.70
N LYS A 226 11.41 -16.23 33.55
CA LYS A 226 10.99 -17.56 33.99
C LYS A 226 10.70 -17.59 35.49
N VAL A 227 9.92 -18.58 35.91
CA VAL A 227 9.64 -18.83 37.34
C VAL A 227 10.95 -19.14 38.06
N GLY A 228 11.28 -18.34 39.07
CA GLY A 228 12.54 -18.35 39.81
C GLY A 228 13.54 -17.26 39.44
N ASP A 229 13.34 -16.52 38.33
CA ASP A 229 14.24 -15.43 37.95
C ASP A 229 14.07 -14.20 38.86
N LYS A 230 15.19 -13.51 39.14
CA LYS A 230 15.21 -12.24 39.87
C LYS A 230 15.27 -11.08 38.87
N VAL A 231 14.26 -10.22 38.92
CA VAL A 231 14.01 -9.13 37.96
C VAL A 231 14.18 -7.79 38.68
N SER A 232 14.85 -6.83 38.05
CA SER A 232 14.93 -5.46 38.56
C SER A 232 13.69 -4.64 38.17
N ALA A 233 13.44 -3.53 38.86
CA ALA A 233 12.45 -2.57 38.38
C ALA A 233 12.82 -2.08 36.98
N GLU A 234 11.82 -1.71 36.18
CA GLU A 234 11.92 -1.23 34.80
C GLU A 234 12.42 -2.27 33.76
N GLN A 235 12.81 -3.48 34.18
CA GLN A 235 13.22 -4.57 33.28
C GLN A 235 12.01 -5.21 32.57
N SER A 236 12.11 -5.41 31.26
CA SER A 236 11.04 -5.96 30.41
C SER A 236 10.64 -7.39 30.81
N LEU A 237 9.33 -7.62 31.00
CA LEU A 237 8.74 -8.90 31.42
C LEU A 237 8.19 -9.71 30.24
N ILE A 238 7.40 -9.04 29.40
CA ILE A 238 6.73 -9.61 28.22
C ILE A 238 6.74 -8.60 27.08
N VAL A 239 6.68 -9.10 25.84
CA VAL A 239 6.44 -8.30 24.63
C VAL A 239 5.00 -8.53 24.19
N VAL A 240 4.29 -7.46 23.86
CA VAL A 240 2.89 -7.50 23.41
C VAL A 240 2.75 -6.76 22.07
N GLU A 241 2.02 -7.33 21.10
CA GLU A 241 1.88 -6.74 19.76
C GLU A 241 0.48 -6.15 19.57
N GLY A 242 0.38 -4.82 19.63
CA GLY A 242 -0.84 -4.07 19.32
C GLY A 242 -0.92 -3.70 17.84
N ASP A 243 -2.12 -3.35 17.37
CA ASP A 243 -2.50 -3.04 15.97
C ASP A 243 -1.58 -2.06 15.21
N LYS A 244 -0.68 -1.33 15.89
CA LYS A 244 0.22 -0.33 15.31
C LYS A 244 1.67 -0.40 15.78
N ALA A 245 1.98 -1.17 16.83
CA ALA A 245 3.33 -1.30 17.38
C ALA A 245 3.45 -2.49 18.35
N SER A 246 4.61 -3.13 18.39
CA SER A 246 5.03 -3.96 19.52
C SER A 246 5.42 -3.05 20.69
N MET A 247 4.98 -3.40 21.90
CA MET A 247 5.32 -2.71 23.14
C MET A 247 5.91 -3.69 24.15
N GLU A 248 6.95 -3.27 24.87
CA GLU A 248 7.50 -4.02 25.99
C GLU A 248 6.81 -3.62 27.29
N VAL A 249 6.47 -4.59 28.15
CA VAL A 249 5.87 -4.33 29.46
C VAL A 249 6.97 -4.40 30.54
N PRO A 250 7.39 -3.26 31.12
CA PRO A 250 8.44 -3.24 32.14
C PRO A 250 7.94 -3.67 33.53
N ALA A 251 8.84 -4.20 34.35
CA ALA A 251 8.55 -4.62 35.72
C ALA A 251 8.29 -3.42 36.65
N PRO A 252 7.10 -3.31 37.29
CA PRO A 252 6.76 -2.16 38.13
C PRO A 252 7.45 -2.15 39.50
N PHE A 253 8.14 -3.22 39.88
CA PHE A 253 8.98 -3.32 41.08
C PHE A 253 9.96 -4.50 40.98
N ALA A 254 11.09 -4.42 41.68
CA ALA A 254 12.08 -5.49 41.73
C ALA A 254 11.64 -6.64 42.65
N GLY A 255 11.99 -7.89 42.29
CA GLY A 255 11.67 -9.07 43.09
C GLY A 255 12.00 -10.38 42.36
N THR A 256 11.48 -11.49 42.87
CA THR A 256 11.63 -12.83 42.26
C THR A 256 10.30 -13.32 41.68
N VAL A 257 10.29 -13.85 40.45
CA VAL A 257 9.07 -14.38 39.81
C VAL A 257 8.66 -15.69 40.48
N LYS A 258 7.50 -15.71 41.16
CA LYS A 258 7.03 -16.86 41.94
C LYS A 258 6.04 -17.74 41.18
N GLU A 259 5.20 -17.14 40.34
CA GLU A 259 4.19 -17.83 39.53
C GLU A 259 3.89 -17.01 38.26
N LEU A 260 3.92 -17.64 37.09
CA LEU A 260 3.67 -17.01 35.79
C LEU A 260 2.30 -17.49 35.27
N LYS A 261 1.40 -16.57 34.91
CA LYS A 261 -0.02 -16.88 34.61
C LYS A 261 -0.47 -16.58 33.17
N VAL A 262 0.47 -16.22 32.31
CA VAL A 262 0.24 -15.86 30.91
C VAL A 262 1.31 -16.56 30.05
N ALA A 263 0.88 -17.24 29.00
CA ALA A 263 1.74 -17.93 28.04
C ALA A 263 1.86 -17.14 26.72
N THR A 264 2.82 -17.53 25.88
CA THR A 264 2.98 -16.99 24.53
C THR A 264 1.75 -17.34 23.68
N GLY A 265 1.10 -16.34 23.09
CA GLY A 265 -0.17 -16.45 22.35
C GLY A 265 -1.44 -16.20 23.18
N ASP A 266 -1.33 -15.94 24.48
CA ASP A 266 -2.49 -15.53 25.29
C ASP A 266 -2.86 -14.06 25.01
N LYS A 267 -4.17 -13.78 25.05
CA LYS A 267 -4.73 -12.42 24.99
C LYS A 267 -4.86 -11.78 26.37
N VAL A 268 -4.35 -10.57 26.52
CA VAL A 268 -4.41 -9.79 27.75
C VAL A 268 -5.08 -8.43 27.54
N LYS A 269 -5.61 -7.85 28.61
CA LYS A 269 -6.23 -6.52 28.65
C LYS A 269 -5.49 -5.63 29.66
N THR A 270 -5.64 -4.31 29.57
CA THR A 270 -5.24 -3.38 30.64
C THR A 270 -5.76 -3.90 31.99
N GLY A 271 -4.86 -4.12 32.95
CA GLY A 271 -5.18 -4.68 34.28
C GLY A 271 -5.18 -6.21 34.41
N SER A 272 -5.00 -7.00 33.33
CA SER A 272 -4.84 -8.46 33.43
C SER A 272 -3.64 -8.84 34.31
N LEU A 273 -3.76 -9.88 35.13
CA LEU A 273 -2.67 -10.39 35.97
C LEU A 273 -1.65 -11.17 35.12
N ILE A 274 -0.40 -10.72 35.08
CA ILE A 274 0.68 -11.38 34.30
C ILE A 274 1.36 -12.46 35.13
N MET A 275 1.82 -12.08 36.33
CA MET A 275 2.63 -12.94 37.21
C MET A 275 2.59 -12.45 38.66
N VAL A 276 2.89 -13.36 39.58
CA VAL A 276 3.02 -13.07 41.02
C VAL A 276 4.50 -12.96 41.36
N PHE A 277 4.89 -11.82 41.91
CA PHE A 277 6.25 -11.54 42.37
C PHE A 277 6.38 -11.76 43.87
N GLU A 278 7.56 -12.16 44.31
CA GLU A 278 7.96 -12.21 45.72
C GLU A 278 8.92 -11.05 46.01
N VAL A 279 8.48 -10.13 46.87
CA VAL A 279 9.12 -8.83 47.13
C VAL A 279 9.65 -8.78 48.56
N GLU A 280 10.92 -8.41 48.72
CA GLU A 280 11.52 -8.14 50.03
C GLU A 280 11.14 -6.72 50.49
N GLY A 281 10.17 -6.61 51.41
CA GLY A 281 9.89 -5.38 52.16
C GLY A 281 8.61 -4.62 51.79
N ALA A 282 7.45 -5.14 52.21
CA ALA A 282 6.23 -4.35 52.40
C ALA A 282 5.41 -4.89 53.58
N ALA A 283 5.01 -4.02 54.51
CA ALA A 283 4.21 -4.41 55.69
C ALA A 283 2.69 -4.32 55.41
N PRO A 284 1.86 -5.20 55.99
CA PRO A 284 0.43 -5.27 55.69
C PRO A 284 -0.41 -4.19 56.43
N ALA A 285 -1.47 -3.74 55.77
CA ALA A 285 -2.57 -2.98 56.38
C ALA A 285 -3.85 -3.84 56.46
N ALA A 286 -4.76 -3.52 57.39
CA ALA A 286 -5.81 -4.43 57.84
C ALA A 286 -7.16 -4.30 57.11
N ALA A 287 -7.97 -5.37 57.18
CA ALA A 287 -9.42 -5.35 56.94
C ALA A 287 -10.16 -4.60 58.07
N ALA A 288 -11.46 -4.28 58.03
CA ALA A 288 -12.61 -4.73 57.21
C ALA A 288 -13.66 -3.56 57.18
N PRO A 289 -14.99 -3.72 56.89
CA PRO A 289 -15.79 -4.90 56.54
C PRO A 289 -16.66 -4.77 55.26
N ALA A 290 -17.42 -5.82 54.95
CA ALA A 290 -18.30 -5.90 53.77
C ALA A 290 -19.68 -5.25 53.97
N ALA A 291 -20.31 -4.86 52.85
CA ALA A 291 -21.72 -4.49 52.74
C ALA A 291 -22.44 -5.38 51.71
N LYS A 292 -23.77 -5.46 51.80
CA LYS A 292 -24.58 -6.47 51.08
C LYS A 292 -24.68 -6.24 49.57
N GLN A 293 -24.73 -7.34 48.84
CA GLN A 293 -25.26 -7.42 47.49
C GLN A 293 -26.79 -7.60 47.56
N GLU A 294 -27.56 -6.85 46.77
CA GLU A 294 -29.02 -6.96 46.66
C GLU A 294 -29.43 -7.36 45.23
N ALA A 295 -30.68 -7.83 45.05
CA ALA A 295 -31.07 -8.67 43.93
C ALA A 295 -31.33 -7.92 42.60
N ALA A 296 -31.11 -8.63 41.49
CA ALA A 296 -31.44 -8.17 40.15
C ALA A 296 -32.91 -8.45 39.78
N PRO A 297 -33.59 -7.54 39.05
CA PRO A 297 -34.76 -7.85 38.26
C PRO A 297 -34.40 -8.06 36.77
N ALA A 298 -34.96 -9.10 36.16
CA ALA A 298 -34.91 -9.35 34.71
C ALA A 298 -36.28 -8.99 34.05
N PRO A 299 -36.52 -9.24 32.75
CA PRO A 299 -36.57 -8.15 31.78
C PRO A 299 -37.98 -7.80 31.26
N ALA A 300 -38.15 -6.59 30.74
CA ALA A 300 -39.36 -6.13 30.06
C ALA A 300 -39.29 -6.36 28.54
N ALA A 301 -40.44 -6.64 27.91
CA ALA A 301 -40.52 -7.12 26.52
C ALA A 301 -40.55 -6.01 25.45
N ALA A 302 -40.27 -6.39 24.20
CA ALA A 302 -40.17 -5.51 23.04
C ALA A 302 -41.52 -5.23 22.33
N GLN A 303 -41.59 -4.12 21.59
CA GLN A 303 -42.60 -3.82 20.57
C GLN A 303 -41.97 -3.03 19.38
N PRO A 304 -42.62 -2.96 18.19
CA PRO A 304 -41.90 -3.26 16.94
C PRO A 304 -41.43 -2.04 16.11
N ALA A 305 -40.50 -2.32 15.19
CA ALA A 305 -40.02 -1.36 14.19
C ALA A 305 -40.98 -1.22 12.98
N PRO A 306 -41.15 -0.01 12.41
CA PRO A 306 -41.80 0.19 11.11
C PRO A 306 -40.96 -0.35 9.94
N ALA A 307 -41.63 -0.75 8.84
CA ALA A 307 -40.98 -1.33 7.67
C ALA A 307 -40.30 -0.29 6.75
N ALA A 308 -39.28 -0.72 6.01
CA ALA A 308 -38.57 0.10 5.03
C ALA A 308 -39.37 0.27 3.73
N ALA A 309 -39.38 1.50 3.19
CA ALA A 309 -39.78 1.76 1.81
C ALA A 309 -38.59 1.60 0.85
N LYS A 310 -38.86 1.22 -0.40
CA LYS A 310 -37.84 1.19 -1.45
C LYS A 310 -37.37 2.61 -1.79
N ALA A 311 -36.09 2.73 -2.16
CA ALA A 311 -35.55 3.93 -2.78
C ALA A 311 -34.88 3.53 -4.10
N ASP A 312 -35.45 3.98 -5.21
CA ASP A 312 -34.86 3.79 -6.54
C ASP A 312 -33.66 4.71 -6.75
N ALA A 313 -32.61 4.19 -7.40
CA ALA A 313 -31.42 4.97 -7.69
C ALA A 313 -31.69 5.98 -8.82
N LYS A 314 -31.72 7.26 -8.49
CA LYS A 314 -31.64 8.37 -9.45
C LYS A 314 -30.42 9.24 -9.14
N SER A 315 -29.88 9.86 -10.18
CA SER A 315 -28.69 10.72 -10.13
C SER A 315 -28.80 11.80 -9.06
N ASP A 316 -27.72 12.03 -8.30
CA ASP A 316 -27.74 12.91 -7.11
C ASP A 316 -27.61 14.40 -7.45
N PHE A 317 -28.28 14.82 -8.51
CA PHE A 317 -28.49 16.22 -8.85
C PHE A 317 -29.90 16.46 -9.39
N ALA A 318 -30.89 16.35 -8.51
CA ALA A 318 -32.22 16.87 -8.78
C ALA A 318 -32.21 18.40 -8.75
N GLU A 319 -32.73 19.04 -9.80
CA GLU A 319 -33.00 20.48 -9.76
C GLU A 319 -33.92 20.84 -8.58
N ASN A 320 -33.76 22.05 -8.06
CA ASN A 320 -34.43 22.49 -6.83
C ASN A 320 -35.85 23.01 -7.11
N ASP A 321 -36.67 22.10 -7.64
CA ASP A 321 -38.09 22.28 -7.99
C ASP A 321 -39.00 22.30 -6.74
N ALA A 322 -38.50 21.75 -5.62
CA ALA A 322 -39.07 22.00 -4.31
C ALA A 322 -38.91 23.49 -3.91
N TYR A 323 -39.95 24.08 -3.34
CA TYR A 323 -39.98 25.50 -2.95
C TYR A 323 -39.18 25.79 -1.66
N VAL A 324 -37.88 25.45 -1.67
CA VAL A 324 -36.99 25.51 -0.50
C VAL A 324 -36.87 26.96 0.00
N HIS A 325 -37.22 27.16 1.27
CA HIS A 325 -37.26 28.47 1.93
C HIS A 325 -35.83 28.96 2.31
N ALA A 326 -35.02 29.23 1.30
CA ALA A 326 -33.65 29.73 1.40
C ALA A 326 -33.49 31.08 0.67
N THR A 327 -32.65 31.98 1.19
CA THR A 327 -32.40 33.29 0.55
C THR A 327 -31.51 33.16 -0.69
N PRO A 328 -31.50 34.15 -1.63
CA PRO A 328 -30.67 34.09 -2.83
C PRO A 328 -29.17 33.90 -2.55
N VAL A 329 -28.66 34.50 -1.48
CA VAL A 329 -27.25 34.34 -1.03
C VAL A 329 -26.96 32.89 -0.68
N ILE A 330 -27.87 32.22 0.02
CA ILE A 330 -27.73 30.81 0.43
C ILE A 330 -27.91 29.87 -0.77
N ARG A 331 -28.78 30.23 -1.72
CA ARG A 331 -28.91 29.56 -3.04
C ARG A 331 -27.70 29.79 -3.97
N ARG A 332 -26.82 30.77 -3.70
CA ARG A 332 -25.50 30.90 -4.34
C ARG A 332 -24.49 30.02 -3.62
N LEU A 333 -24.33 30.20 -2.30
CA LEU A 333 -23.38 29.48 -1.46
C LEU A 333 -23.54 27.94 -1.56
N ALA A 334 -24.77 27.44 -1.66
CA ALA A 334 -25.01 26.01 -1.80
C ALA A 334 -24.56 25.47 -3.17
N ARG A 335 -24.69 26.24 -4.27
CA ARG A 335 -24.14 25.84 -5.58
C ARG A 335 -22.61 25.90 -5.58
N GLU A 336 -22.04 26.90 -4.92
CA GLU A 336 -20.59 27.10 -4.74
C GLU A 336 -19.92 25.93 -3.98
N PHE A 337 -20.65 25.29 -3.07
CA PHE A 337 -20.22 24.05 -2.37
C PHE A 337 -20.84 22.75 -2.92
N GLY A 338 -21.55 22.76 -4.07
CA GLY A 338 -22.21 21.57 -4.63
C GLY A 338 -23.33 20.96 -3.78
N VAL A 339 -23.83 21.68 -2.76
CA VAL A 339 -24.81 21.19 -1.79
C VAL A 339 -26.24 21.29 -2.34
N ASN A 340 -26.92 20.14 -2.46
CA ASN A 340 -28.35 20.14 -2.75
C ASN A 340 -29.16 20.61 -1.54
N LEU A 341 -29.76 21.81 -1.62
CA LEU A 341 -30.54 22.42 -0.55
C LEU A 341 -31.76 21.61 -0.10
N ALA A 342 -32.30 20.72 -0.95
CA ALA A 342 -33.38 19.80 -0.57
C ALA A 342 -32.96 18.79 0.52
N LYS A 343 -31.65 18.55 0.69
CA LYS A 343 -31.08 17.69 1.75
C LYS A 343 -30.66 18.44 3.02
N VAL A 344 -30.72 19.79 3.02
CA VAL A 344 -30.28 20.63 4.14
C VAL A 344 -31.47 21.01 5.03
N LYS A 345 -31.44 20.60 6.30
CA LYS A 345 -32.50 20.90 7.28
C LYS A 345 -32.36 22.31 7.84
N GLY A 346 -33.17 23.25 7.36
CA GLY A 346 -33.14 24.65 7.78
C GLY A 346 -33.60 24.89 9.23
N THR A 347 -32.81 25.62 10.03
CA THR A 347 -33.09 25.90 11.45
C THR A 347 -33.78 27.26 11.70
N GLY A 348 -33.77 28.17 10.73
CA GLY A 348 -34.36 29.50 10.84
C GLY A 348 -35.89 29.53 10.85
N ARG A 349 -36.47 30.69 11.21
CA ARG A 349 -37.94 30.91 11.31
C ARG A 349 -38.69 30.38 10.07
N LYS A 350 -39.71 29.55 10.31
CA LYS A 350 -40.47 28.79 9.29
C LYS A 350 -39.59 27.85 8.45
N GLY A 351 -38.69 27.08 9.08
CA GLY A 351 -37.82 26.12 8.40
C GLY A 351 -36.89 26.78 7.36
N ARG A 352 -36.47 28.03 7.63
CA ARG A 352 -35.57 28.76 6.73
C ARG A 352 -34.18 28.16 6.81
N ILE A 353 -33.59 27.81 5.67
CA ILE A 353 -32.17 27.46 5.62
C ILE A 353 -31.34 28.73 5.86
N LEU A 354 -30.41 28.65 6.81
CA LEU A 354 -29.43 29.68 7.16
C LEU A 354 -28.05 29.32 6.59
N LYS A 355 -27.06 30.21 6.73
CA LYS A 355 -25.69 29.95 6.23
C LYS A 355 -25.04 28.80 7.01
N GLU A 356 -25.31 28.80 8.31
CA GLU A 356 -24.83 27.89 9.32
C GLU A 356 -25.32 26.47 9.08
N ASP A 357 -26.55 26.31 8.57
CA ASP A 357 -27.13 25.01 8.20
C ASP A 357 -26.37 24.37 7.03
N VAL A 358 -26.02 25.16 6.00
CA VAL A 358 -25.23 24.69 4.84
C VAL A 358 -23.80 24.36 5.27
N GLN A 359 -23.16 25.21 6.07
CA GLN A 359 -21.81 24.96 6.58
C GLN A 359 -21.75 23.73 7.49
N THR A 360 -22.77 23.50 8.32
CA THR A 360 -22.90 22.29 9.15
C THR A 360 -23.11 21.06 8.27
N TYR A 361 -23.98 21.13 7.25
CA TYR A 361 -24.19 20.03 6.32
C TYR A 361 -22.90 19.63 5.57
N VAL A 362 -22.12 20.60 5.08
CA VAL A 362 -20.81 20.33 4.46
C VAL A 362 -19.85 19.69 5.46
N LYS A 363 -19.74 20.25 6.67
CA LYS A 363 -18.85 19.73 7.73
C LYS A 363 -19.21 18.30 8.14
N ASP A 364 -20.50 17.99 8.23
CA ASP A 364 -21.01 16.65 8.56
C ASP A 364 -20.96 15.70 7.36
N ALA A 365 -20.87 16.19 6.13
CA ALA A 365 -20.63 15.38 4.93
C ALA A 365 -19.14 15.01 4.81
N VAL A 366 -18.24 15.98 4.98
CA VAL A 366 -16.78 15.77 5.05
C VAL A 366 -16.45 14.78 6.18
N LYS A 367 -16.97 15.02 7.40
CA LYS A 367 -16.82 14.07 8.51
C LYS A 367 -17.37 12.67 8.23
N ARG A 368 -18.40 12.53 7.37
CA ARG A 368 -18.92 11.20 6.97
C ARG A 368 -18.10 10.57 5.85
N ALA A 369 -17.34 11.32 5.07
CA ALA A 369 -16.32 10.77 4.18
C ALA A 369 -15.08 10.33 4.97
N GLU A 370 -14.64 11.13 5.94
CA GLU A 370 -13.50 10.85 6.83
C GLU A 370 -13.76 9.70 7.81
N ALA A 371 -14.97 9.62 8.37
CA ALA A 371 -15.36 8.61 9.36
C ALA A 371 -16.19 7.44 8.78
N ALA A 372 -16.36 7.35 7.46
CA ALA A 372 -16.83 6.11 6.84
C ALA A 372 -15.69 5.09 6.88
N PRO A 373 -15.86 3.92 7.53
CA PRO A 373 -14.90 2.83 7.39
C PRO A 373 -14.83 2.39 5.93
N ALA A 374 -13.73 1.77 5.53
CA ALA A 374 -13.57 1.14 4.22
C ALA A 374 -14.41 -0.14 4.06
N ALA A 375 -15.72 -0.07 4.34
CA ALA A 375 -16.68 -1.17 4.24
C ALA A 375 -16.93 -1.63 2.78
N ALA A 376 -16.42 -0.89 1.79
CA ALA A 376 -16.33 -1.34 0.40
C ALA A 376 -15.10 -2.25 0.13
N ALA A 377 -14.10 -2.28 1.04
CA ALA A 377 -12.90 -3.10 0.88
C ALA A 377 -13.01 -4.48 1.56
N SER A 378 -13.87 -4.63 2.58
CA SER A 378 -13.98 -5.84 3.40
C SER A 378 -14.81 -6.98 2.77
N GLY A 379 -14.84 -7.11 1.43
CA GLY A 379 -15.75 -8.08 0.80
C GLY A 379 -15.75 -8.24 -0.73
N GLY A 380 -14.72 -7.81 -1.46
CA GLY A 380 -14.49 -8.20 -2.87
C GLY A 380 -15.54 -7.81 -3.93
N SER A 381 -16.62 -7.14 -3.55
CA SER A 381 -17.71 -6.73 -4.44
C SER A 381 -17.38 -5.42 -5.15
N LEU A 382 -17.19 -5.46 -6.47
CA LEU A 382 -17.13 -4.26 -7.31
C LEU A 382 -18.41 -3.41 -7.13
N PRO A 383 -18.32 -2.07 -7.22
CA PRO A 383 -19.49 -1.21 -7.26
C PRO A 383 -20.48 -1.66 -8.34
N GLY A 384 -21.76 -1.84 -7.97
CA GLY A 384 -22.82 -2.29 -8.87
C GLY A 384 -23.06 -3.81 -8.91
N LEU A 385 -22.21 -4.65 -8.31
CA LEU A 385 -22.53 -6.06 -8.11
C LEU A 385 -23.59 -6.25 -7.01
N LEU A 386 -24.43 -7.28 -7.17
CA LEU A 386 -25.35 -7.72 -6.12
C LEU A 386 -24.56 -8.18 -4.88
N PRO A 387 -25.00 -7.84 -3.66
CA PRO A 387 -24.33 -8.28 -2.44
C PRO A 387 -24.36 -9.81 -2.31
N TRP A 388 -23.28 -10.39 -1.80
CA TRP A 388 -23.11 -11.84 -1.72
C TRP A 388 -24.26 -12.49 -0.92
N PRO A 389 -24.86 -13.61 -1.40
CA PRO A 389 -26.04 -14.20 -0.77
C PRO A 389 -25.73 -14.71 0.64
N LYS A 390 -26.44 -14.15 1.64
CA LYS A 390 -26.38 -14.59 3.03
C LYS A 390 -27.27 -15.82 3.23
N VAL A 391 -26.72 -16.99 2.94
CA VAL A 391 -27.34 -18.29 3.21
C VAL A 391 -27.02 -18.73 4.64
N ASP A 392 -28.05 -19.14 5.37
CA ASP A 392 -27.90 -19.79 6.68
C ASP A 392 -27.80 -21.31 6.47
N PHE A 393 -26.60 -21.84 6.64
CA PHE A 393 -26.28 -23.25 6.37
C PHE A 393 -26.82 -24.22 7.43
N SER A 394 -27.11 -23.75 8.66
CA SER A 394 -27.67 -24.60 9.73
C SER A 394 -29.01 -25.23 9.38
N LYS A 395 -29.73 -24.64 8.41
CA LYS A 395 -30.99 -25.15 7.87
C LYS A 395 -30.84 -26.42 7.02
N PHE A 396 -29.61 -26.79 6.64
CA PHE A 396 -29.33 -27.94 5.77
C PHE A 396 -28.56 -29.08 6.47
N GLY A 397 -28.05 -28.86 7.67
CA GLY A 397 -27.32 -29.86 8.44
C GLY A 397 -26.53 -29.27 9.61
N GLU A 398 -25.73 -30.13 10.24
CA GLU A 398 -24.68 -29.73 11.20
C GLU A 398 -23.58 -28.95 10.47
N ILE A 399 -23.01 -27.93 11.13
CA ILE A 399 -22.03 -27.01 10.55
C ILE A 399 -20.86 -26.78 11.52
N GLU A 400 -19.67 -26.56 10.96
CA GLU A 400 -18.45 -26.17 11.66
C GLU A 400 -17.93 -24.87 11.02
N GLU A 401 -17.70 -23.82 11.81
CA GLU A 401 -17.11 -22.57 11.33
C GLU A 401 -15.60 -22.57 11.64
N VAL A 402 -14.78 -22.64 10.59
CA VAL A 402 -13.31 -22.66 10.68
C VAL A 402 -12.75 -21.32 10.21
N GLU A 403 -11.96 -20.65 11.06
CA GLU A 403 -11.37 -19.36 10.71
C GLU A 403 -10.19 -19.50 9.72
N LEU A 404 -10.16 -18.65 8.69
CA LEU A 404 -9.09 -18.63 7.70
C LEU A 404 -7.75 -18.19 8.30
N GLY A 405 -6.68 -18.92 7.97
CA GLY A 405 -5.32 -18.59 8.43
C GLY A 405 -4.79 -17.27 7.87
N ARG A 406 -3.83 -16.63 8.56
CA ARG A 406 -3.24 -15.33 8.19
C ARG A 406 -2.78 -15.28 6.71
N ILE A 407 -2.12 -16.33 6.22
CA ILE A 407 -1.66 -16.43 4.83
C ILE A 407 -2.85 -16.49 3.86
N GLN A 408 -3.91 -17.26 4.18
CA GLN A 408 -5.11 -17.35 3.32
C GLN A 408 -5.86 -16.01 3.24
N LYS A 409 -6.01 -15.30 4.36
CA LYS A 409 -6.62 -13.95 4.40
C LYS A 409 -5.86 -12.95 3.52
N ILE A 410 -4.54 -12.87 3.69
CA ILE A 410 -3.68 -11.95 2.94
C ILE A 410 -3.64 -12.32 1.45
N SER A 411 -3.35 -13.59 1.12
CA SER A 411 -3.26 -14.04 -0.28
C SER A 411 -4.62 -13.98 -0.99
N GLY A 412 -5.73 -14.24 -0.30
CA GLY A 412 -7.08 -14.11 -0.84
C GLY A 412 -7.40 -12.67 -1.28
N ALA A 413 -7.13 -11.69 -0.43
CA ALA A 413 -7.30 -10.28 -0.77
C ALA A 413 -6.36 -9.85 -1.93
N ASN A 414 -5.10 -10.28 -1.89
CA ASN A 414 -4.10 -9.94 -2.90
C ASN A 414 -4.43 -10.53 -4.29
N LEU A 415 -4.87 -11.79 -4.34
CA LEU A 415 -5.29 -12.46 -5.58
C LEU A 415 -6.63 -11.94 -6.10
N SER A 416 -7.58 -11.62 -5.22
CA SER A 416 -8.85 -11.00 -5.60
C SER A 416 -8.65 -9.66 -6.29
N ARG A 417 -7.80 -8.79 -5.73
CA ARG A 417 -7.41 -7.53 -6.38
C ARG A 417 -6.76 -7.76 -7.74
N ASN A 418 -5.82 -8.71 -7.85
CA ASN A 418 -5.16 -9.00 -9.13
C ASN A 418 -6.14 -9.53 -10.18
N TRP A 419 -7.06 -10.42 -9.81
CA TRP A 419 -8.09 -10.97 -10.69
C TRP A 419 -9.02 -9.90 -11.27
N VAL A 420 -9.36 -8.88 -10.47
CA VAL A 420 -10.21 -7.76 -10.89
C VAL A 420 -9.44 -6.71 -11.70
N MET A 421 -8.19 -6.39 -11.31
CA MET A 421 -7.43 -5.27 -11.86
C MET A 421 -6.56 -5.60 -13.07
N ILE A 422 -6.35 -6.88 -13.39
CA ILE A 422 -5.55 -7.34 -14.53
C ILE A 422 -6.45 -8.05 -15.55
N PRO A 423 -6.54 -7.57 -16.81
CA PRO A 423 -7.18 -8.31 -17.89
C PRO A 423 -6.28 -9.50 -18.28
N HIS A 424 -6.55 -10.64 -17.64
CA HIS A 424 -5.80 -11.88 -17.85
C HIS A 424 -6.14 -12.49 -19.22
N VAL A 425 -5.11 -12.83 -19.99
CA VAL A 425 -5.20 -13.79 -21.09
C VAL A 425 -4.26 -14.95 -20.81
N THR A 426 -4.73 -16.17 -21.06
CA THR A 426 -3.96 -17.41 -20.83
C THR A 426 -3.84 -18.21 -22.12
N HIS A 427 -2.60 -18.46 -22.57
CA HIS A 427 -2.32 -19.47 -23.59
C HIS A 427 -2.08 -20.83 -22.94
N PHE A 428 -2.46 -21.90 -23.63
CA PHE A 428 -2.19 -23.29 -23.26
C PHE A 428 -1.44 -23.97 -24.41
N ASP A 429 -0.40 -24.73 -24.08
CA ASP A 429 0.42 -25.43 -25.06
C ASP A 429 1.06 -26.70 -24.45
N LYS A 430 1.71 -27.53 -25.27
CA LYS A 430 2.40 -28.75 -24.83
C LYS A 430 3.86 -28.78 -25.29
N THR A 431 4.77 -28.79 -24.33
CA THR A 431 6.20 -29.00 -24.56
C THR A 431 6.53 -30.49 -24.68
N ASP A 432 7.32 -30.92 -25.66
CA ASP A 432 7.97 -32.25 -25.60
C ASP A 432 9.16 -32.16 -24.64
N ILE A 433 9.16 -32.95 -23.57
CA ILE A 433 10.28 -33.02 -22.61
C ILE A 433 10.94 -34.40 -22.57
N THR A 434 10.76 -35.22 -23.60
CA THR A 434 11.30 -36.60 -23.68
C THR A 434 12.82 -36.62 -23.46
N ASP A 435 13.54 -35.81 -24.23
CA ASP A 435 15.01 -35.76 -24.20
C ASP A 435 15.52 -35.02 -22.94
N LEU A 436 14.78 -34.02 -22.45
CA LEU A 436 15.05 -33.31 -21.20
C LEU A 436 14.92 -34.22 -19.97
N GLU A 437 13.88 -35.06 -19.90
CA GLU A 437 13.67 -36.00 -18.80
C GLU A 437 14.68 -37.16 -18.83
N ALA A 438 15.09 -37.60 -20.02
CA ALA A 438 16.19 -38.56 -20.18
C ALA A 438 17.52 -37.97 -19.67
N PHE A 439 17.86 -36.74 -20.10
CA PHE A 439 19.04 -36.02 -19.63
C PHE A 439 19.00 -35.78 -18.12
N ARG A 440 17.86 -35.35 -17.57
CA ARG A 440 17.68 -35.13 -16.12
C ARG A 440 17.90 -36.43 -15.32
N LYS A 441 17.42 -37.57 -15.80
CA LYS A 441 17.68 -38.88 -15.16
C LYS A 441 19.17 -39.21 -15.16
N GLN A 442 19.84 -39.07 -16.31
CA GLN A 442 21.29 -39.27 -16.41
C GLN A 442 22.06 -38.35 -15.43
N GLN A 443 21.75 -37.06 -15.41
CA GLN A 443 22.44 -36.08 -14.55
C GLN A 443 22.22 -36.34 -13.04
N ASN A 444 21.07 -36.88 -12.63
CA ASN A 444 20.89 -37.34 -11.24
C ASN A 444 21.81 -38.54 -10.93
N SER A 445 21.85 -39.56 -11.79
CA SER A 445 22.75 -40.71 -11.60
C SER A 445 24.24 -40.34 -11.70
N GLU A 446 24.60 -39.27 -12.39
CA GLU A 446 25.96 -38.70 -12.36
C GLU A 446 26.23 -37.89 -11.08
N ALA A 447 25.26 -37.11 -10.58
CA ALA A 447 25.38 -36.38 -9.32
C ALA A 447 25.54 -37.31 -8.10
N GLU A 448 24.82 -38.45 -8.10
CA GLU A 448 24.97 -39.52 -7.10
C GLU A 448 26.39 -40.11 -7.15
N LYS A 449 26.88 -40.51 -8.33
CA LYS A 449 28.25 -41.03 -8.52
C LYS A 449 29.34 -40.03 -8.11
N ARG A 450 29.13 -38.74 -8.40
CA ARG A 450 30.04 -37.63 -8.05
C ARG A 450 29.84 -37.10 -6.62
N LYS A 451 28.87 -37.64 -5.86
CA LYS A 451 28.50 -37.21 -4.50
C LYS A 451 28.25 -35.69 -4.38
N LEU A 452 27.60 -35.08 -5.37
CA LEU A 452 27.39 -33.63 -5.42
C LEU A 452 26.36 -33.10 -4.40
N ASP A 453 25.58 -34.00 -3.77
CA ASP A 453 24.48 -33.67 -2.86
C ASP A 453 23.48 -32.67 -3.46
N VAL A 454 23.06 -32.96 -4.70
CA VAL A 454 22.12 -32.17 -5.50
C VAL A 454 21.22 -33.12 -6.29
N LYS A 455 19.90 -32.85 -6.29
CA LYS A 455 18.90 -33.57 -7.08
C LYS A 455 18.28 -32.65 -8.12
N PHE A 456 18.45 -32.96 -9.40
CA PHE A 456 17.93 -32.17 -10.50
C PHE A 456 16.44 -32.45 -10.73
N THR A 457 15.61 -31.42 -10.59
CA THR A 457 14.16 -31.44 -10.88
C THR A 457 13.86 -30.75 -12.22
N PRO A 458 12.73 -31.04 -12.89
CA PRO A 458 12.37 -30.37 -14.14
C PRO A 458 12.27 -28.84 -14.00
N VAL A 459 11.79 -28.37 -12.84
CA VAL A 459 11.60 -26.94 -12.52
C VAL A 459 12.86 -26.11 -12.77
N VAL A 460 14.05 -26.63 -12.47
CA VAL A 460 15.31 -25.87 -12.65
C VAL A 460 15.64 -25.62 -14.13
N PHE A 461 15.28 -26.55 -15.03
CA PHE A 461 15.42 -26.35 -16.46
C PHE A 461 14.39 -25.36 -16.99
N ILE A 462 13.16 -25.39 -16.46
CA ILE A 462 12.10 -24.41 -16.76
C ILE A 462 12.53 -23.01 -16.27
N MET A 463 13.15 -22.89 -15.10
CA MET A 463 13.73 -21.64 -14.61
C MET A 463 14.80 -21.08 -15.56
N LYS A 464 15.70 -21.91 -16.12
CA LYS A 464 16.67 -21.45 -17.13
C LYS A 464 16.02 -21.07 -18.47
N ALA A 465 15.04 -21.84 -18.94
CA ALA A 465 14.30 -21.55 -20.18
C ALA A 465 13.50 -20.24 -20.06
N VAL A 466 12.79 -20.03 -18.96
CA VAL A 466 12.09 -18.77 -18.66
C VAL A 466 13.09 -17.62 -18.54
N ALA A 467 14.23 -17.81 -17.87
CA ALA A 467 15.25 -16.75 -17.76
C ALA A 467 15.77 -16.32 -19.14
N ALA A 468 16.13 -17.26 -20.02
CA ALA A 468 16.60 -16.95 -21.37
C ALA A 468 15.49 -16.35 -22.26
N ALA A 469 14.22 -16.77 -22.09
CA ALA A 469 13.08 -16.14 -22.75
C ALA A 469 12.84 -14.68 -22.28
N LEU A 470 13.06 -14.39 -21.00
CA LEU A 470 12.98 -13.03 -20.43
C LEU A 470 14.11 -12.12 -20.94
N GLU A 471 15.29 -12.66 -21.24
CA GLU A 471 16.37 -11.91 -21.92
C GLU A 471 16.01 -11.57 -23.38
N GLN A 472 15.39 -12.51 -24.10
CA GLN A 472 14.96 -12.32 -25.49
C GLN A 472 13.71 -11.42 -25.61
N MET A 473 12.83 -11.39 -24.61
CA MET A 473 11.60 -10.59 -24.61
C MET A 473 11.46 -9.71 -23.34
N PRO A 474 12.23 -8.60 -23.21
CA PRO A 474 12.25 -7.77 -22.00
C PRO A 474 10.91 -7.17 -21.57
N ARG A 475 9.88 -7.13 -22.42
CA ARG A 475 8.51 -6.73 -22.02
C ARG A 475 7.92 -7.66 -20.95
N PHE A 476 8.23 -8.96 -20.99
CA PHE A 476 7.83 -9.91 -19.94
C PHE A 476 8.61 -9.70 -18.63
N ASN A 477 9.81 -9.12 -18.71
CA ASN A 477 10.62 -8.74 -17.55
C ASN A 477 10.30 -7.31 -17.09
N SER A 478 9.02 -6.99 -16.89
CA SER A 478 8.58 -5.64 -16.55
C SER A 478 7.58 -5.59 -15.40
N SER A 479 7.22 -4.35 -15.04
CA SER A 479 6.08 -4.03 -14.18
C SER A 479 5.41 -2.78 -14.75
N LEU A 480 4.07 -2.79 -14.80
CA LEU A 480 3.27 -1.61 -15.13
C LEU A 480 3.30 -0.62 -13.95
N SER A 481 3.37 0.68 -14.24
CA SER A 481 3.23 1.73 -13.23
C SER A 481 1.79 1.87 -12.74
N GLU A 482 1.61 2.50 -11.58
CA GLU A 482 0.30 2.71 -10.94
C GLU A 482 -0.66 3.57 -11.79
N ASP A 483 -0.11 4.52 -12.56
CA ASP A 483 -0.84 5.34 -13.55
C ASP A 483 -1.21 4.57 -14.83
N GLY A 484 -0.71 3.34 -15.02
CA GLY A 484 -0.88 2.54 -16.23
C GLY A 484 -0.11 3.06 -17.47
N GLN A 485 0.68 4.13 -17.35
CA GLN A 485 1.26 4.84 -18.50
C GLN A 485 2.70 4.40 -18.86
N LYS A 486 3.40 3.69 -17.96
CA LYS A 486 4.84 3.42 -18.07
C LYS A 486 5.18 1.96 -17.72
N LEU A 487 6.24 1.44 -18.33
CA LEU A 487 6.77 0.11 -18.07
C LEU A 487 8.16 0.17 -17.44
N THR A 488 8.28 -0.31 -16.20
CA THR A 488 9.57 -0.48 -15.53
C THR A 488 10.22 -1.77 -16.02
N LEU A 489 11.06 -1.67 -17.06
CA LEU A 489 11.82 -2.79 -17.61
C LEU A 489 12.99 -3.18 -16.68
N LYS A 490 12.86 -4.31 -15.99
CA LYS A 490 13.85 -4.83 -15.04
C LYS A 490 15.08 -5.32 -15.80
N LYS A 491 16.27 -5.13 -15.22
CA LYS A 491 17.58 -5.55 -15.80
C LYS A 491 18.19 -6.76 -15.07
N TYR A 492 17.68 -7.08 -13.89
CA TYR A 492 17.88 -8.36 -13.21
C TYR A 492 16.79 -9.35 -13.67
N ILE A 493 17.02 -10.64 -13.49
CA ILE A 493 16.04 -11.70 -13.78
C ILE A 493 15.90 -12.57 -12.53
N ASN A 494 14.82 -12.33 -11.80
CA ASN A 494 14.49 -13.01 -10.56
C ASN A 494 13.18 -13.77 -10.73
N ILE A 495 13.19 -15.09 -10.54
CA ILE A 495 12.01 -15.93 -10.82
C ILE A 495 11.39 -16.39 -9.51
N GLY A 496 10.11 -16.05 -9.31
CA GLY A 496 9.29 -16.63 -8.25
C GLY A 496 9.00 -18.10 -8.56
N VAL A 497 9.07 -18.98 -7.58
CA VAL A 497 8.57 -20.37 -7.72
C VAL A 497 7.51 -20.58 -6.65
N ALA A 498 6.27 -20.82 -7.06
CA ALA A 498 5.17 -21.07 -6.13
C ALA A 498 5.33 -22.45 -5.48
N VAL A 499 5.39 -22.47 -4.15
CA VAL A 499 5.57 -23.67 -3.33
C VAL A 499 4.33 -23.86 -2.48
N ASP A 500 3.71 -25.03 -2.62
CA ASP A 500 2.63 -25.49 -1.76
C ASP A 500 3.18 -25.89 -0.37
N THR A 501 2.49 -25.48 0.69
CA THR A 501 2.88 -25.76 2.09
C THR A 501 1.62 -25.96 2.95
N PRO A 502 1.71 -26.66 4.10
CA PRO A 502 0.57 -26.88 4.99
C PRO A 502 -0.12 -25.58 5.48
N ASN A 503 0.62 -24.46 5.49
CA ASN A 503 0.11 -23.15 5.94
C ASN A 503 -0.47 -22.30 4.78
N GLY A 504 -0.45 -22.83 3.56
CA GLY A 504 -0.89 -22.14 2.33
C GLY A 504 0.23 -21.95 1.30
N LEU A 505 -0.12 -21.30 0.18
CA LEU A 505 0.78 -21.04 -0.93
C LEU A 505 1.76 -19.90 -0.59
N VAL A 506 3.06 -20.12 -0.85
CA VAL A 506 4.11 -19.09 -0.74
C VAL A 506 4.94 -19.05 -2.03
N VAL A 507 5.48 -17.87 -2.39
CA VAL A 507 6.25 -17.67 -3.62
C VAL A 507 7.64 -17.10 -3.31
N PRO A 508 8.61 -17.93 -2.89
CA PRO A 508 10.00 -17.51 -2.80
C PRO A 508 10.60 -17.17 -4.18
N VAL A 509 11.48 -16.18 -4.19
CA VAL A 509 12.07 -15.55 -5.38
C VAL A 509 13.56 -15.88 -5.50
N PHE A 510 13.90 -16.58 -6.58
CA PHE A 510 15.27 -16.95 -6.94
C PHE A 510 15.92 -15.79 -7.68
N LYS A 511 17.02 -15.26 -7.16
CA LYS A 511 17.66 -14.04 -7.69
C LYS A 511 18.72 -14.37 -8.74
N ASP A 512 18.83 -13.55 -9.79
CA ASP A 512 19.82 -13.66 -10.89
C ASP A 512 19.85 -15.03 -11.61
N VAL A 513 18.69 -15.56 -11.94
CA VAL A 513 18.53 -16.93 -12.51
C VAL A 513 19.21 -17.09 -13.87
N ASN A 514 19.35 -16.02 -14.65
CA ASN A 514 20.13 -16.01 -15.88
C ASN A 514 21.63 -16.25 -15.64
N LYS A 515 22.22 -15.63 -14.60
CA LYS A 515 23.66 -15.75 -14.26
C LYS A 515 24.00 -17.10 -13.62
N LYS A 516 23.08 -17.70 -12.85
CA LYS A 516 23.32 -18.92 -12.07
C LYS A 516 23.35 -20.21 -12.88
N GLY A 517 24.10 -21.20 -12.39
CA GLY A 517 24.19 -22.54 -12.98
C GLY A 517 23.06 -23.48 -12.55
N ILE A 518 22.75 -24.51 -13.36
CA ILE A 518 21.67 -25.49 -13.06
C ILE A 518 21.94 -26.23 -11.73
N THR A 519 23.19 -26.59 -11.43
CA THR A 519 23.57 -27.24 -10.17
C THR A 519 23.43 -26.33 -8.94
N GLU A 520 23.69 -25.04 -9.13
CA GLU A 520 23.55 -24.01 -8.09
C GLU A 520 22.07 -23.76 -7.79
N LEU A 521 21.27 -23.48 -8.82
CA LEU A 521 19.81 -23.31 -8.72
C LEU A 521 19.13 -24.55 -8.15
N SER A 522 19.63 -25.75 -8.43
CA SER A 522 19.11 -26.99 -7.83
C SER A 522 19.39 -27.07 -6.33
N ARG A 523 20.58 -26.64 -5.86
CA ARG A 523 20.92 -26.57 -4.43
C ARG A 523 20.09 -25.49 -3.72
N GLU A 524 19.97 -24.32 -4.34
CA GLU A 524 19.16 -23.20 -3.86
C GLU A 524 17.68 -23.61 -3.75
N LEU A 525 17.13 -24.26 -4.78
CA LEU A 525 15.74 -24.73 -4.82
C LEU A 525 15.43 -25.75 -3.71
N MET A 526 16.34 -26.69 -3.43
CA MET A 526 16.16 -27.62 -2.32
C MET A 526 16.17 -26.91 -0.96
N ALA A 527 17.10 -25.97 -0.75
CA ALA A 527 17.22 -25.22 0.51
C ALA A 527 16.01 -24.30 0.74
N ILE A 528 15.60 -23.54 -0.27
CA ILE A 528 14.45 -22.63 -0.21
C ILE A 528 13.14 -23.41 -0.10
N SER A 529 12.96 -24.50 -0.85
CA SER A 529 11.76 -25.36 -0.71
C SER A 529 11.65 -26.00 0.67
N LYS A 530 12.78 -26.25 1.36
CA LYS A 530 12.77 -26.66 2.76
C LYS A 530 12.36 -25.50 3.66
N LYS A 531 13.00 -24.31 3.57
CA LYS A 531 12.59 -23.11 4.33
C LYS A 531 11.08 -22.84 4.20
N ALA A 532 10.52 -22.94 2.98
CA ALA A 532 9.10 -22.74 2.70
C ALA A 532 8.21 -23.68 3.53
N ARG A 533 8.44 -24.99 3.42
CA ARG A 533 7.67 -26.00 4.17
C ARG A 533 7.94 -25.99 5.68
N ASP A 534 9.12 -25.56 6.09
CA ASP A 534 9.50 -25.37 7.51
C ASP A 534 8.92 -24.05 8.10
N GLY A 535 8.23 -23.21 7.30
CA GLY A 535 7.66 -21.92 7.74
C GLY A 535 8.68 -20.78 7.94
N LYS A 536 9.88 -20.89 7.37
CA LYS A 536 11.07 -20.06 7.67
C LYS A 536 11.55 -19.24 6.46
N LEU A 537 10.61 -18.74 5.65
CA LEU A 537 10.92 -17.72 4.64
C LEU A 537 10.85 -16.32 5.28
N THR A 538 11.80 -15.47 4.92
CA THR A 538 11.76 -14.04 5.27
C THR A 538 11.02 -13.25 4.18
N ALA A 539 10.59 -12.02 4.48
CA ALA A 539 10.03 -11.13 3.46
C ALA A 539 11.01 -10.91 2.28
N GLY A 540 12.31 -10.80 2.56
CA GLY A 540 13.36 -10.67 1.56
C GLY A 540 13.62 -11.91 0.70
N ASP A 541 13.14 -13.10 1.10
CA ASP A 541 13.11 -14.31 0.28
C ASP A 541 11.92 -14.30 -0.71
N MET A 542 10.91 -13.42 -0.54
CA MET A 542 9.67 -13.39 -1.36
C MET A 542 9.49 -12.10 -2.20
N GLN A 543 10.51 -11.22 -2.22
CA GLN A 543 10.45 -9.90 -2.86
C GLN A 543 11.38 -9.78 -4.08
N GLY A 544 11.10 -8.80 -4.94
CA GLY A 544 11.91 -8.49 -6.12
C GLY A 544 11.68 -9.43 -7.31
N GLY A 545 10.51 -10.07 -7.38
CA GLY A 545 10.12 -10.96 -8.47
C GLY A 545 9.96 -10.25 -9.82
N CYS A 546 10.33 -10.96 -10.89
CA CYS A 546 10.15 -10.55 -12.28
C CYS A 546 9.00 -11.31 -12.94
N PHE A 547 8.89 -12.60 -12.63
CA PHE A 547 8.03 -13.58 -13.28
C PHE A 547 7.89 -14.80 -12.36
N THR A 548 6.69 -15.37 -12.22
CA THR A 548 6.44 -16.54 -11.37
C THR A 548 6.28 -17.82 -12.20
N ILE A 549 6.79 -18.94 -11.68
CA ILE A 549 6.49 -20.30 -12.14
C ILE A 549 5.64 -20.99 -11.05
N SER A 550 4.45 -21.48 -11.42
CA SER A 550 3.61 -22.33 -10.59
C SER A 550 3.62 -23.76 -11.14
N SER A 551 3.95 -24.75 -10.31
CA SER A 551 4.12 -26.14 -10.76
C SER A 551 3.22 -27.09 -10.00
N LEU A 552 2.12 -27.49 -10.63
CA LEU A 552 1.13 -28.45 -10.08
C LEU A 552 1.35 -29.88 -10.58
N GLY A 553 2.42 -30.12 -11.37
CA GLY A 553 2.70 -31.43 -11.96
C GLY A 553 2.90 -32.58 -10.96
N GLY A 554 3.19 -32.28 -9.70
CA GLY A 554 3.22 -33.27 -8.60
C GLY A 554 1.83 -33.70 -8.10
N LEU A 555 0.80 -32.84 -8.26
CA LEU A 555 -0.57 -33.09 -7.81
C LEU A 555 -1.42 -33.78 -8.89
N GLY A 556 -1.04 -33.65 -10.16
CA GLY A 556 -1.57 -34.48 -11.25
C GLY A 556 -2.60 -33.83 -12.18
N THR A 557 -2.84 -32.52 -12.06
CA THR A 557 -3.67 -31.75 -13.00
C THR A 557 -3.10 -31.72 -14.41
N THR A 558 -3.96 -31.56 -15.42
CA THR A 558 -3.57 -31.51 -16.84
C THR A 558 -3.38 -30.10 -17.38
N HIS A 559 -4.25 -29.16 -17.02
CA HIS A 559 -4.15 -27.73 -17.39
C HIS A 559 -4.77 -26.89 -16.26
N PHE A 560 -4.29 -25.65 -16.09
CA PHE A 560 -4.89 -24.65 -15.18
C PHE A 560 -4.52 -23.24 -15.64
N ALA A 561 -5.36 -22.25 -15.35
CA ALA A 561 -5.05 -20.83 -15.58
C ALA A 561 -4.52 -20.20 -14.28
N PRO A 562 -3.20 -19.99 -14.12
CA PRO A 562 -2.68 -19.26 -12.97
C PRO A 562 -3.07 -17.78 -12.99
N ILE A 563 -3.29 -17.18 -11.82
CA ILE A 563 -3.52 -15.75 -11.64
C ILE A 563 -2.16 -15.04 -11.55
N VAL A 564 -1.99 -13.94 -12.30
CA VAL A 564 -0.77 -13.12 -12.32
C VAL A 564 -0.56 -12.46 -10.94
N ASN A 565 0.68 -12.50 -10.44
CA ASN A 565 1.04 -11.89 -9.16
C ASN A 565 1.62 -10.48 -9.36
N ALA A 566 0.77 -9.46 -9.33
CA ALA A 566 1.22 -8.06 -9.38
C ALA A 566 2.32 -7.78 -8.33
N PRO A 567 3.41 -7.06 -8.68
CA PRO A 567 3.59 -6.27 -9.89
C PRO A 567 4.24 -7.02 -11.08
N GLU A 568 4.32 -8.35 -11.06
CA GLU A 568 4.74 -9.11 -12.26
C GLU A 568 3.65 -9.06 -13.34
N VAL A 569 4.05 -9.16 -14.61
CA VAL A 569 3.12 -9.06 -15.77
C VAL A 569 2.72 -10.41 -16.37
N ALA A 570 3.35 -11.51 -15.93
CA ALA A 570 3.07 -12.86 -16.42
C ALA A 570 3.46 -13.95 -15.42
N ILE A 571 2.85 -15.13 -15.56
CA ILE A 571 3.07 -16.33 -14.73
C ILE A 571 2.94 -17.60 -15.60
N LEU A 572 3.88 -18.54 -15.44
CA LEU A 572 3.86 -19.84 -16.11
C LEU A 572 3.31 -20.93 -15.20
N GLY A 573 2.19 -21.55 -15.59
CA GLY A 573 1.69 -22.79 -15.02
C GLY A 573 2.33 -24.01 -15.68
N VAL A 574 2.73 -24.98 -14.86
CA VAL A 574 3.33 -26.25 -15.31
C VAL A 574 2.52 -27.41 -14.74
N SER A 575 1.99 -28.25 -15.62
CA SER A 575 1.09 -29.36 -15.28
C SER A 575 1.80 -30.72 -15.35
N LYS A 576 1.09 -31.81 -15.04
CA LYS A 576 1.67 -33.16 -15.05
C LYS A 576 1.97 -33.61 -16.48
N SER A 577 3.21 -34.04 -16.73
CA SER A 577 3.58 -34.64 -18.01
C SER A 577 3.02 -36.04 -18.19
N ALA A 578 2.69 -36.39 -19.43
CA ALA A 578 2.11 -37.66 -19.83
C ALA A 578 2.78 -38.17 -21.12
N MET A 579 2.77 -39.50 -21.31
CA MET A 579 3.24 -40.09 -22.56
C MET A 579 2.10 -40.06 -23.59
N GLU A 580 2.27 -39.31 -24.67
CA GLU A 580 1.27 -39.12 -25.73
C GLU A 580 1.82 -39.60 -27.09
N PRO A 581 0.96 -40.14 -27.99
CA PRO A 581 1.35 -40.49 -29.34
C PRO A 581 1.39 -39.25 -30.23
N VAL A 582 2.58 -38.74 -30.54
CA VAL A 582 2.78 -37.54 -31.37
C VAL A 582 3.15 -37.93 -32.79
N TRP A 583 2.42 -37.40 -33.77
CA TRP A 583 2.72 -37.61 -35.19
C TRP A 583 3.95 -36.81 -35.61
N ASN A 584 5.02 -37.51 -36.00
CA ASN A 584 6.30 -36.88 -36.39
C ASN A 584 6.38 -36.50 -37.90
N GLY A 585 5.26 -36.59 -38.63
CA GLY A 585 5.21 -36.45 -40.08
C GLY A 585 5.26 -37.77 -40.86
N LYS A 586 5.62 -38.89 -40.21
CA LYS A 586 5.71 -40.24 -40.83
C LYS A 586 5.09 -41.35 -40.00
N GLU A 587 5.17 -41.25 -38.68
CA GLU A 587 4.67 -42.25 -37.72
C GLU A 587 4.25 -41.57 -36.40
N PHE A 588 3.51 -42.29 -35.57
CA PHE A 588 3.21 -41.86 -34.19
C PHE A 588 4.34 -42.32 -33.26
N ALA A 589 5.15 -41.37 -32.80
CA ALA A 589 6.18 -41.60 -31.80
C ALA A 589 5.63 -41.33 -30.39
N PRO A 590 5.88 -42.19 -29.39
CA PRO A 590 5.55 -41.89 -28.00
C PRO A 590 6.47 -40.76 -27.49
N ARG A 591 5.90 -39.63 -27.08
CA ARG A 591 6.61 -38.46 -26.52
C ARG A 591 6.05 -38.09 -25.15
N LEU A 592 6.95 -37.71 -24.24
CA LEU A 592 6.60 -37.22 -22.92
C LEU A 592 6.21 -35.74 -23.01
N MET A 593 4.93 -35.48 -23.24
CA MET A 593 4.38 -34.14 -23.37
C MET A 593 4.09 -33.55 -21.99
N MET A 594 4.53 -32.31 -21.76
CA MET A 594 4.28 -31.51 -20.56
C MET A 594 3.37 -30.33 -20.93
N PRO A 595 2.10 -30.32 -20.47
CA PRO A 595 1.25 -29.18 -20.69
C PRO A 595 1.71 -27.98 -19.85
N ILE A 596 1.78 -26.82 -20.48
CA ILE A 596 2.13 -25.54 -19.87
C ILE A 596 1.03 -24.50 -20.17
N SER A 597 0.88 -23.54 -19.28
CA SER A 597 -0.01 -22.40 -19.45
C SER A 597 0.71 -21.10 -19.15
N LEU A 598 0.53 -20.08 -19.98
CA LEU A 598 1.11 -18.75 -19.78
C LEU A 598 -0.02 -17.76 -19.62
N SER A 599 -0.25 -17.30 -18.39
CA SER A 599 -1.15 -16.17 -18.10
C SER A 599 -0.36 -14.87 -18.09
N PHE A 600 -0.92 -13.80 -18.67
CA PHE A 600 -0.28 -12.49 -18.75
C PHE A 600 -1.30 -11.34 -18.71
N ASP A 601 -0.81 -10.15 -18.34
CA ASP A 601 -1.55 -8.89 -18.37
C ASP A 601 -1.63 -8.34 -19.80
N HIS A 602 -2.82 -8.36 -20.41
CA HIS A 602 -3.00 -7.90 -21.79
C HIS A 602 -2.95 -6.36 -21.96
N ARG A 603 -2.66 -5.59 -20.90
CA ARG A 603 -2.24 -4.17 -21.02
C ARG A 603 -0.77 -4.03 -21.39
N VAL A 604 0.04 -5.06 -21.14
CA VAL A 604 1.50 -5.04 -21.31
C VAL A 604 1.96 -6.00 -22.41
N ILE A 605 1.31 -7.15 -22.54
CA ILE A 605 1.68 -8.24 -23.42
C ILE A 605 0.52 -8.55 -24.37
N ASP A 606 0.73 -8.33 -25.67
CA ASP A 606 -0.24 -8.74 -26.70
C ASP A 606 -0.24 -10.26 -26.89
N GLY A 607 -1.38 -10.83 -27.32
CA GLY A 607 -1.48 -12.26 -27.64
C GLY A 607 -0.41 -12.79 -28.61
N ALA A 608 0.06 -11.96 -29.56
CA ALA A 608 1.17 -12.33 -30.44
C ALA A 608 2.51 -12.51 -29.69
N ASP A 609 2.78 -11.67 -28.68
CA ASP A 609 3.97 -11.79 -27.82
C ASP A 609 3.81 -12.92 -26.80
N GLY A 610 2.61 -13.15 -26.27
CA GLY A 610 2.28 -14.34 -25.49
C GLY A 610 2.57 -15.64 -26.24
N ALA A 611 2.21 -15.71 -27.53
CA ALA A 611 2.48 -16.87 -28.39
C ALA A 611 3.97 -17.03 -28.72
N ARG A 612 4.71 -15.93 -28.92
CA ARG A 612 6.17 -15.96 -29.12
C ARG A 612 6.90 -16.47 -27.87
N PHE A 613 6.56 -15.95 -26.69
CA PHE A 613 7.24 -16.27 -25.43
C PHE A 613 7.07 -17.75 -25.04
N ILE A 614 5.85 -18.29 -25.13
CA ILE A 614 5.60 -19.72 -24.87
C ILE A 614 6.31 -20.61 -25.91
N THR A 615 6.38 -20.17 -27.18
CA THR A 615 7.13 -20.86 -28.24
C THR A 615 8.64 -20.88 -27.96
N ILE A 616 9.24 -19.80 -27.43
CA ILE A 616 10.66 -19.77 -27.05
C ILE A 616 10.94 -20.78 -25.93
N ILE A 617 10.10 -20.79 -24.88
CA ILE A 617 10.20 -21.75 -23.76
C ILE A 617 10.08 -23.19 -24.27
N ASN A 618 9.09 -23.49 -25.12
CA ASN A 618 8.92 -24.81 -25.73
C ASN A 618 10.18 -25.27 -26.47
N ASN A 619 10.75 -24.39 -27.32
CA ASN A 619 11.96 -24.69 -28.09
C ASN A 619 13.18 -24.98 -27.19
N MET A 620 13.35 -24.23 -26.11
CA MET A 620 14.46 -24.40 -25.16
C MET A 620 14.34 -25.66 -24.31
N LEU A 621 13.12 -26.07 -23.96
CA LEU A 621 12.86 -27.28 -23.19
C LEU A 621 12.84 -28.56 -24.04
N SER A 622 12.43 -28.45 -25.32
CA SER A 622 12.43 -29.58 -26.26
C SER A 622 13.83 -29.88 -26.82
N ASP A 623 14.70 -28.87 -26.93
CA ASP A 623 16.12 -29.08 -27.23
C ASP A 623 17.00 -28.33 -26.21
N ILE A 624 17.36 -29.05 -25.15
CA ILE A 624 18.11 -28.54 -24.01
C ILE A 624 19.48 -27.95 -24.36
N ARG A 625 20.02 -28.26 -25.55
CA ARG A 625 21.29 -27.68 -26.05
C ARG A 625 21.14 -26.18 -26.32
N ARG A 626 19.92 -25.70 -26.58
CA ARG A 626 19.58 -24.28 -26.73
C ARG A 626 19.61 -23.48 -25.43
N LEU A 627 19.89 -24.11 -24.29
CA LEU A 627 20.20 -23.43 -23.01
C LEU A 627 21.71 -23.18 -22.81
N VAL A 628 22.54 -23.54 -23.80
CA VAL A 628 24.02 -23.45 -23.76
C VAL A 628 24.57 -22.61 -24.93
N MET A 629 23.71 -22.28 -25.91
CA MET A 629 23.99 -21.48 -27.10
C MET A 629 23.45 -20.07 -26.93
#